data_AF-A0A969SH81-F1
#
_entry.id   AF-A0A969SH81-F1
#
_cell.length_a   1.000
_cell.length_b   1.000
_cell.length_c   1.000
_cell.angle_alpha   90.00
_cell.angle_beta   90.00
_cell.angle_gamma   90.00
#
_symmetry.space_group_name_H-M   'P 1'
#
loop_
_entity.id
_entity.type
_entity.pdbx_description
1 polymer ?
#
loop_
_entity_poly.entity_id
_entity_poly.type
_entity_poly.pdbx_seq_one_letter_code
_entity_poly.pdbx_strand_id
1 'polypeptide(L)'
;MITTNRRRFLQSAALGAAGLGLLGAQDKVVAAAAPRGFAGFKGVQLAIATICTDGFGNHHHEPAFRVIPGLGLQNVEFNVWYPDTITPAYVRSLKERCAGAGLRPISHGWPATSR
;
A
#
# COMPACT_ATOMS: atom_id res chain seq x y z
N MET A 1 -28.87 -15.59 -32.91
CA MET A 1 -29.38 -15.31 -31.55
C MET A 1 -28.86 -16.44 -30.64
N ILE A 2 -27.77 -16.20 -29.91
CA ILE A 2 -27.12 -17.24 -29.09
C ILE A 2 -27.70 -17.16 -27.68
N THR A 3 -28.51 -18.14 -27.31
CA THR A 3 -29.12 -18.24 -25.98
C THR A 3 -28.09 -18.80 -24.99
N THR A 4 -27.44 -17.92 -24.23
CA THR A 4 -26.47 -18.31 -23.20
C THR A 4 -27.19 -19.07 -22.06
N ASN A 5 -26.92 -20.37 -21.96
CA ASN A 5 -27.56 -21.28 -21.01
C ASN A 5 -27.00 -21.08 -19.59
N ARG A 6 -27.74 -20.37 -18.74
CA ARG A 6 -27.38 -20.01 -17.35
C ARG A 6 -26.92 -21.20 -16.49
N ARG A 7 -27.40 -22.42 -16.77
CA ARG A 7 -26.98 -23.63 -16.04
C ARG A 7 -25.54 -24.04 -16.31
N ARG A 8 -25.04 -23.83 -17.54
CA ARG A 8 -23.64 -24.14 -17.88
C ARG A 8 -22.67 -23.18 -17.18
N PHE A 9 -23.04 -21.91 -17.04
CA PHE A 9 -22.23 -20.92 -16.31
C PHE A 9 -22.08 -21.27 -14.83
N LEU A 10 -23.18 -21.67 -14.17
CA LEU A 10 -23.15 -22.09 -12.77
C LEU A 10 -22.32 -23.37 -12.55
N GLN A 11 -22.37 -24.32 -13.49
CA GLN A 11 -21.54 -25.52 -13.44
C GLN A 11 -20.05 -25.20 -13.60
N SER A 12 -19.68 -24.28 -14.50
CA SER A 12 -18.29 -23.82 -14.64
C SER A 12 -17.79 -23.07 -13.40
N ALA A 13 -18.64 -22.27 -12.74
CA ALA A 13 -18.28 -21.53 -11.53
C ALA A 13 -18.05 -22.44 -10.31
N ALA A 14 -18.84 -23.51 -10.17
CA ALA A 14 -18.71 -24.45 -9.06
C ALA A 14 -17.41 -25.29 -9.10
N LEU A 15 -16.92 -25.62 -10.31
CA LEU A 15 -15.63 -26.31 -10.50
C LEU A 15 -14.42 -25.41 -10.21
N GLY A 16 -14.56 -24.09 -10.36
CA GLY A 16 -13.51 -23.12 -10.00
C GLY A 16 -13.32 -22.94 -8.49
N ALA A 17 -14.39 -23.11 -7.70
CA ALA A 17 -14.35 -22.95 -6.25
C ALA A 17 -13.74 -24.17 -5.52
N ALA A 18 -13.87 -25.38 -6.07
CA ALA A 18 -13.30 -26.59 -5.49
C ALA A 18 -11.78 -26.70 -5.66
N GLY A 19 -11.20 -26.02 -6.66
CA GLY A 19 -9.75 -25.99 -6.90
C GLY A 19 -8.98 -25.01 -6.00
N LEU A 20 -9.66 -24.04 -5.37
CA LEU A 20 -9.03 -23.08 -4.47
C LEU A 20 -8.94 -23.57 -3.01
N GLY A 21 -9.67 -24.62 -2.63
CA GLY A 21 -9.74 -25.12 -1.25
C GLY A 21 -8.58 -26.03 -0.80
N LEU A 22 -7.63 -26.35 -1.69
CA LEU A 22 -6.51 -27.27 -1.43
C LEU A 22 -5.12 -26.61 -1.50
N LEU A 23 -5.04 -25.32 -1.81
CA LEU A 23 -3.84 -24.52 -1.60
C LEU A 23 -4.00 -23.84 -0.25
N GLY A 24 -3.55 -24.55 0.78
CA GLY A 24 -3.61 -24.11 2.16
C GLY A 24 -3.17 -22.67 2.33
N ALA A 25 -3.85 -21.99 3.24
CA ALA A 25 -3.40 -20.76 3.87
C ALA A 25 -1.99 -20.97 4.42
N GLN A 26 -0.99 -20.74 3.57
CA GLN A 26 0.34 -20.38 4.03
C GLN A 26 0.23 -18.91 4.39
N ASP A 27 0.05 -18.64 5.68
CA ASP A 27 0.48 -17.38 6.27
C ASP A 27 2.00 -17.28 6.07
N LYS A 28 2.40 -16.89 4.86
CA LYS A 28 3.74 -16.40 4.62
C LYS A 28 3.78 -15.05 5.32
N VAL A 29 4.14 -15.08 6.60
CA VAL A 29 4.82 -13.95 7.23
C VAL A 29 5.99 -13.66 6.32
N VAL A 30 5.82 -12.64 5.47
CA VAL A 30 6.90 -12.12 4.63
C VAL A 30 7.93 -11.66 5.64
N ALA A 31 8.99 -12.44 5.81
CA ALA A 31 10.13 -12.03 6.62
C ALA A 31 10.52 -10.64 6.14
N ALA A 32 10.42 -9.65 7.02
CA ALA A 32 10.65 -8.26 6.67
C ALA A 32 12.00 -8.18 5.95
N ALA A 33 11.97 -7.81 4.68
CA ALA A 33 13.19 -7.66 3.92
C ALA A 33 14.05 -6.62 4.67
N ALA A 34 15.33 -6.93 4.86
CA ALA A 34 16.25 -5.98 5.48
C ALA A 34 16.07 -4.60 4.80
N PRO A 35 15.94 -3.51 5.57
CA PRO A 35 15.68 -2.19 5.01
C PRO A 35 16.70 -1.83 3.92
N ARG A 36 16.24 -1.78 2.66
CA ARG A 36 16.95 -1.20 1.51
C ARG A 36 16.94 0.31 1.64
N GLY A 37 17.85 0.80 2.48
CA GLY A 37 18.11 2.21 2.73
C GLY A 37 19.34 2.33 3.61
N PHE A 38 20.51 2.43 3.01
CA PHE A 38 21.79 2.36 3.72
C PHE A 38 22.18 3.73 4.29
N ALA A 39 22.49 3.78 5.59
CA ALA A 39 23.25 4.88 6.17
C ALA A 39 24.68 4.82 5.60
N GLY A 40 24.99 5.72 4.65
CA GLY A 40 26.32 5.84 4.05
C GLY A 40 26.39 5.63 2.52
N PHE A 41 25.27 5.50 1.81
CA PHE A 41 25.28 5.23 0.37
C PHE A 41 25.21 6.55 -0.37
N LYS A 42 26.30 6.91 -1.04
CA LYS A 42 26.34 8.06 -1.94
C LYS A 42 25.82 7.63 -3.30
N GLY A 43 24.53 7.85 -3.56
CA GLY A 43 23.88 7.52 -4.82
C GLY A 43 22.36 7.70 -4.77
N VAL A 44 21.68 7.20 -5.80
CA VAL A 44 20.21 7.22 -5.91
C VAL A 44 19.58 6.26 -4.91
N GLN A 45 18.54 6.71 -4.21
CA GLN A 45 17.77 5.89 -3.28
C GLN A 45 16.34 5.69 -3.78
N LEU A 46 15.78 4.53 -3.46
CA LEU A 46 14.38 4.21 -3.78
C LEU A 46 13.45 4.78 -2.71
N ALA A 47 12.29 5.23 -3.16
CA ALA A 47 11.17 5.63 -2.32
C ALA A 47 9.87 5.03 -2.86
N ILE A 48 8.88 4.89 -1.99
CA ILE A 48 7.53 4.43 -2.33
C ILE A 48 6.52 5.54 -2.03
N ALA A 49 5.62 5.80 -2.97
CA ALA A 49 4.49 6.70 -2.77
C ALA A 49 3.33 5.94 -2.10
N THR A 50 2.67 6.56 -1.13
CA THR A 50 1.58 5.90 -0.38
C THR A 50 0.36 5.58 -1.24
N ILE A 51 0.16 6.21 -2.40
CA ILE A 51 -0.85 5.81 -3.40
C ILE A 51 -0.73 4.32 -3.79
N CYS A 52 0.49 3.77 -3.79
CA CYS A 52 0.72 2.36 -4.13
C CYS A 52 0.13 1.39 -3.11
N THR A 53 -0.14 1.84 -1.88
CA THR A 53 -0.72 1.03 -0.79
C THR A 53 -2.12 1.49 -0.39
N ASP A 54 -2.38 2.79 -0.43
CA ASP A 54 -3.61 3.42 0.06
C ASP A 54 -4.64 3.60 -1.06
N GLY A 55 -4.21 3.55 -2.33
CA GLY A 55 -5.04 3.89 -3.48
C GLY A 55 -5.55 5.34 -3.41
N PHE A 56 -6.84 5.53 -3.72
CA PHE A 56 -7.53 6.81 -3.66
C PHE A 56 -8.54 6.88 -2.51
N GLY A 57 -8.28 6.17 -1.41
CA GLY A 57 -9.13 6.20 -0.22
C GLY A 57 -8.57 7.11 0.86
N ASN A 58 -9.44 7.79 1.63
CA ASN A 58 -9.01 8.50 2.83
C ASN A 58 -8.93 7.54 4.02
N HIS A 59 -7.83 6.80 4.10
CA HIS A 59 -7.57 5.84 5.18
C HIS A 59 -6.51 6.35 6.17
N HIS A 60 -6.25 7.66 6.19
CA HIS A 60 -5.24 8.27 7.06
C HIS A 60 -3.85 7.57 6.99
N HIS A 61 -3.48 7.08 5.81
CA HIS A 61 -2.26 6.31 5.54
C HIS A 61 -2.11 5.00 6.35
N GLU A 62 -3.18 4.49 6.98
CA GLU A 62 -3.12 3.23 7.74
C GLU A 62 -2.60 2.02 6.92
N PRO A 63 -3.03 1.79 5.66
CA PRO A 63 -2.50 0.70 4.85
C PRO A 63 -0.99 0.87 4.56
N ALA A 64 -0.54 2.08 4.24
CA ALA A 64 0.88 2.40 4.04
C ALA A 64 1.73 2.01 5.26
N PHE A 65 1.33 2.43 6.47
CA PHE A 65 2.07 2.10 7.68
C PHE A 65 2.01 0.61 8.05
N ARG A 66 1.00 -0.13 7.57
CA ARG A 66 0.92 -1.58 7.74
C ARG A 66 1.87 -2.34 6.80
N VAL A 67 1.99 -1.90 5.54
CA VAL A 67 2.64 -2.67 4.48
C VAL A 67 4.10 -2.24 4.27
N ILE A 68 4.36 -0.93 4.18
CA ILE A 68 5.67 -0.40 3.76
C ILE A 68 6.83 -0.87 4.64
N PRO A 69 6.72 -0.92 5.99
CA PRO A 69 7.83 -1.38 6.83
C PRO A 69 8.32 -2.79 6.48
N GLY A 70 7.43 -3.68 6.03
CA GLY A 70 7.78 -5.05 5.64
C GLY A 70 8.47 -5.16 4.27
N LEU A 71 8.39 -4.12 3.43
CA LEU A 71 8.97 -4.12 2.08
C LEU A 71 10.48 -3.83 2.07
N GLY A 72 11.04 -3.46 3.23
CA GLY A 72 12.42 -3.00 3.31
C GLY A 72 12.63 -1.68 2.58
N LEU A 73 11.65 -0.78 2.52
CA LEU A 73 11.83 0.58 2.02
C LEU A 73 11.77 1.55 3.19
N GLN A 74 12.69 2.52 3.24
CA GLN A 74 12.68 3.54 4.28
C GLN A 74 12.11 4.87 3.79
N ASN A 75 12.34 5.24 2.53
CA ASN A 75 11.88 6.53 2.01
C ASN A 75 10.43 6.44 1.57
N VAL A 76 9.60 7.36 2.05
CA VAL A 76 8.16 7.40 1.75
C VAL A 76 7.76 8.78 1.25
N GLU A 77 7.05 8.79 0.13
CA GLU A 77 6.28 9.95 -0.35
C GLU A 77 4.83 9.80 0.13
N PHE A 78 4.29 10.82 0.78
CA PHE A 78 2.90 10.82 1.25
C PHE A 78 1.95 11.52 0.29
N ASN A 79 0.90 10.84 -0.16
CA ASN A 79 -0.16 11.42 -0.97
C ASN A 79 -1.21 12.11 -0.07
N VAL A 80 -1.08 13.43 0.09
CA VAL A 80 -1.91 14.22 1.02
C VAL A 80 -2.98 14.97 0.22
N TRP A 81 -4.04 14.27 -0.17
CA TRP A 81 -5.10 14.83 -1.04
C TRP A 81 -6.35 15.30 -0.32
N TYR A 82 -6.56 14.85 0.92
CA TYR A 82 -7.77 15.16 1.66
C TYR A 82 -7.57 16.34 2.60
N PRO A 83 -8.52 17.29 2.67
CA PRO A 83 -8.38 18.50 3.49
C PRO A 83 -8.04 18.24 4.97
N ASP A 84 -8.57 17.17 5.55
CA ASP A 84 -8.31 16.74 6.94
C ASP A 84 -6.87 16.27 7.16
N THR A 85 -6.24 15.73 6.12
CA THR A 85 -4.81 15.35 6.12
C THR A 85 -3.87 16.52 5.86
N ILE A 86 -4.39 17.69 5.46
CA ILE A 86 -3.62 18.91 5.21
C ILE A 86 -3.66 19.80 6.45
N THR A 87 -3.09 19.31 7.55
CA THR A 87 -3.00 20.09 8.80
C THR A 87 -1.63 19.95 9.45
N PRO A 88 -1.14 20.96 10.19
CA PRO A 88 0.11 20.83 10.95
C PRO A 88 0.09 19.68 11.95
N ALA A 89 -1.07 19.42 12.55
CA ALA A 89 -1.28 18.30 13.47
C ALA A 89 -1.10 16.96 12.75
N TYR A 90 -1.68 16.81 11.56
CA TYR A 90 -1.54 15.59 10.78
C TYR A 90 -0.11 15.37 10.29
N VAL A 91 0.56 16.42 9.78
CA VAL A 91 1.98 16.36 9.39
C VAL A 91 2.88 15.97 10.57
N ARG A 92 2.58 16.46 11.78
CA ARG A 92 3.30 16.03 12.99
C ARG A 92 3.07 14.55 13.27
N SER A 93 1.83 14.09 13.20
CA SER A 93 1.50 12.67 13.39
C SER A 93 2.21 11.77 12.37
N LEU A 94 2.35 12.20 11.11
CA LEU A 94 3.12 11.46 10.10
C LEU A 94 4.59 11.32 10.47
N LYS A 95 5.22 12.39 10.98
CA LYS A 95 6.62 12.33 11.45
C LYS A 95 6.80 11.36 12.61
N GLU A 96 5.89 11.40 13.59
CA GLU A 96 5.90 10.50 14.75
C GLU A 96 5.71 9.04 14.35
N ARG A 97 4.73 8.76 13.48
CA ARG A 97 4.48 7.41 12.94
C ARG A 97 5.66 6.92 12.10
N CYS A 98 6.27 7.78 11.29
CA CYS A 98 7.48 7.42 10.54
C CYS A 98 8.63 7.04 11.46
N ALA A 99 8.87 7.82 12.52
CA ALA A 99 9.90 7.51 13.50
C ALA A 99 9.65 6.15 14.18
N GLY A 100 8.40 5.88 14.58
CA GLY A 100 8.02 4.59 15.17
C GLY A 100 8.12 3.39 14.21
N ALA A 101 7.94 3.61 12.91
CA ALA A 101 7.97 2.57 11.88
C ALA A 101 9.33 2.41 11.17
N GLY A 102 10.35 3.20 11.53
CA GLY A 102 11.64 3.19 10.83
C GLY A 102 11.57 3.75 9.40
N LEU A 103 10.60 4.61 9.12
CA LEU A 103 10.38 5.26 7.83
C LEU A 103 10.91 6.69 7.85
N ARG A 104 11.18 7.22 6.66
CA ARG A 104 11.68 8.58 6.40
C ARG A 104 10.74 9.27 5.41
N PRO A 105 9.99 10.30 5.83
CA PRO A 105 9.21 11.09 4.90
C PRO A 105 10.16 11.91 4.02
N ILE A 106 10.10 11.74 2.69
CA ILE A 106 10.96 12.46 1.74
C ILE A 106 10.25 13.57 0.98
N SER A 107 8.95 13.42 0.75
CA SER A 107 8.11 14.34 -0.01
C SER A 107 6.65 14.13 0.34
N HIS A 108 5.80 15.08 -0.06
CA HIS A 108 4.36 14.93 -0.02
C HIS A 108 3.77 15.43 -1.34
N GLY A 109 2.85 14.65 -1.92
CA GLY A 109 2.13 14.99 -3.14
C GLY A 109 0.85 15.76 -2.82
N TRP A 110 0.69 16.93 -3.43
CA TRP A 110 -0.51 17.77 -3.33
C TRP A 110 -1.44 17.52 -4.53
N PRO A 111 -2.77 17.50 -4.35
CA PRO A 111 -3.69 17.34 -5.47
C PRO A 111 -3.64 18.61 -6.34
N ALA A 112 -3.38 18.45 -7.64
CA ALA A 112 -3.37 19.58 -8.56
C ALA A 112 -4.70 20.34 -8.46
N THR A 113 -4.64 21.63 -8.12
CA THR A 113 -5.82 22.48 -8.16
C THR A 113 -6.10 22.80 -9.63
N SER A 114 -7.25 22.36 -10.14
CA SER A 114 -7.76 22.86 -11.42
C SER A 114 -8.07 24.34 -11.25
N ARG A 115 -7.27 25.20 -11.87
CA ARG A 115 -7.62 26.62 -12.05
C ARG A 115 -8.55 26.77 -13.23
#